data_AF-A0A6H2HBT6-F1
#
_entry.id   AF-A0A6H2HBT6-F1
#
_cell.length_a   1.000
_cell.length_b   1.000
_cell.length_c   1.000
_cell.angle_alpha   90.00
_cell.angle_beta   90.00
_cell.angle_gamma   90.00
#
_symmetry.space_group_name_H-M   'P 1'
#
loop_
_entity.id
_entity.type
_entity.pdbx_description
1 polymer ?
#
loop_
_entity_poly.entity_id
_entity_poly.type
_entity_poly.pdbx_seq_one_letter_code
_entity_poly.pdbx_strand_id
1 'polypeptide(L)'
;MSTVWMNQLSWMDYQSRIKNTAPPIFLPVGALEQHGPHLPLGTDGLLSASVAADAAALVGGLVAPTLSYGYKSQPKCGGGQHFCGTTSVDAATLIGSVRDAVREFARHGATKLVVLNGHYENQWFLIEGIDLGLRDVGAGSQLEVMRLEYWDFMTAETLAHVFPDGFPGFALEHAAVMETSMMLHYHPSLVRLDLIPNEGPADFPPYDIYPSRTDWVPPSGVLSSALGSDANKGRLLANEVSQRIAEAISKGFRTPTLIKNSQ
;
A
#
# COMPACT_ATOMS: atom_id res chain seq x y z
N MET A 1 13.10 19.64 8.99
CA MET A 1 11.65 19.41 8.90
C MET A 1 11.25 18.47 10.02
N SER A 2 10.07 18.64 10.63
CA SER A 2 9.56 17.66 11.60
C SER A 2 9.32 16.32 10.90
N THR A 3 9.61 15.19 11.56
CA THR A 3 9.35 13.86 11.02
C THR A 3 7.88 13.69 10.58
N VAL A 4 7.66 12.88 9.54
CA VAL A 4 6.32 12.44 9.12
C VAL A 4 5.89 11.18 9.89
N TRP A 5 6.82 10.46 10.51
CA TRP A 5 6.56 9.16 11.10
C TRP A 5 5.93 9.28 12.49
N MET A 6 4.73 8.73 12.66
CA MET A 6 3.99 8.77 13.93
C MET A 6 4.71 8.02 15.05
N ASN A 7 5.41 6.93 14.74
CA ASN A 7 6.20 6.15 15.71
C ASN A 7 7.48 6.86 16.19
N GLN A 8 7.78 8.05 15.67
CA GLN A 8 8.90 8.89 16.09
C GLN A 8 8.44 10.16 16.83
N LEU A 9 7.14 10.31 17.10
CA LEU A 9 6.57 11.45 17.82
C LEU A 9 6.26 11.06 19.28
N SER A 10 6.42 12.02 20.20
CA SER A 10 5.76 11.91 21.50
C SER A 10 4.25 12.07 21.33
N TRP A 11 3.46 11.53 22.27
CA TRP A 11 2.00 11.71 22.21
C TRP A 11 1.58 13.19 22.28
N MET A 12 2.41 14.05 22.90
CA MET A 12 2.18 15.50 22.99
C MET A 12 2.41 16.17 21.62
N ASP A 13 3.46 15.79 20.90
CA ASP A 13 3.71 16.31 19.55
C ASP A 13 2.62 15.86 18.57
N TYR A 14 2.22 14.59 18.66
CA TYR A 14 1.09 14.05 17.89
C TYR A 14 -0.20 14.84 18.18
N GLN A 15 -0.56 15.00 19.46
CA GLN A 15 -1.75 15.75 19.84
C GLN A 15 -1.72 17.20 19.33
N SER A 16 -0.56 17.87 19.43
CA SER A 16 -0.36 19.22 18.92
C SER A 16 -0.60 19.29 17.41
N ARG A 17 -0.07 18.35 16.63
CA ARG A 17 -0.27 18.27 15.18
C ARG A 17 -1.75 18.07 14.82
N ILE A 18 -2.44 17.14 15.48
CA ILE A 18 -3.87 16.90 15.24
C ILE A 18 -4.69 18.18 15.49
N LYS A 19 -4.48 18.85 16.62
CA LYS A 19 -5.23 20.07 16.98
C LYS A 19 -4.91 21.27 16.10
N ASN A 20 -3.63 21.48 15.77
CA ASN A 20 -3.18 22.74 15.17
C ASN A 20 -3.14 22.70 13.63
N THR A 21 -2.92 21.52 13.04
CA THR A 21 -2.73 21.38 11.58
C THR A 21 -3.72 20.43 10.90
N ALA A 22 -4.45 19.62 11.66
CA ALA A 22 -5.36 18.58 11.14
C ALA A 22 -4.74 17.82 9.94
N PRO A 23 -3.56 17.20 10.11
CA PRO A 23 -2.83 16.59 9.02
C PRO A 23 -3.59 15.35 8.51
N PRO A 24 -3.49 15.01 7.20
CA PRO A 24 -3.83 13.67 6.74
C PRO A 24 -2.97 12.63 7.46
N ILE A 25 -3.60 11.59 7.99
CA ILE A 25 -2.91 10.43 8.54
C ILE A 25 -2.89 9.34 7.48
N PHE A 26 -1.73 8.84 7.12
CA PHE A 26 -1.54 7.71 6.23
C PHE A 26 -1.39 6.45 7.06
N LEU A 27 -2.21 5.43 6.80
CA LEU A 27 -2.08 4.08 7.32
C LEU A 27 -1.61 3.17 6.18
N PRO A 28 -0.31 2.85 6.10
CA PRO A 28 0.18 1.87 5.15
C PRO A 28 -0.29 0.46 5.53
N VAL A 29 -0.73 -0.32 4.54
CA VAL A 29 -1.14 -1.71 4.71
C VAL A 29 -0.44 -2.55 3.64
N GLY A 30 0.36 -3.53 4.05
CA GLY A 30 1.00 -4.48 3.16
C GLY A 30 0.67 -5.93 3.54
N ALA A 31 1.63 -6.83 3.31
CA ALA A 31 1.66 -8.18 3.84
C ALA A 31 3.10 -8.64 4.11
N LEU A 32 3.20 -9.83 4.70
CA LEU A 32 4.43 -10.62 4.74
C LEU A 32 4.25 -11.77 3.75
N GLU A 33 4.85 -11.67 2.58
CA GLU A 33 4.58 -12.51 1.42
C GLU A 33 5.85 -12.79 0.61
N GLN A 34 5.98 -14.01 0.10
CA GLN A 34 7.03 -14.36 -0.87
C GLN A 34 7.07 -13.35 -2.01
N HIS A 35 8.26 -12.85 -2.37
CA HIS A 35 8.45 -11.96 -3.51
C HIS A 35 9.58 -12.49 -4.39
N GLY A 36 9.49 -13.76 -4.77
CA GLY A 36 10.56 -14.42 -5.46
C GLY A 36 11.84 -14.56 -4.63
N PRO A 37 12.92 -15.03 -5.26
CA PRO A 37 14.21 -15.20 -4.60
C PRO A 37 14.99 -13.88 -4.42
N HIS A 38 14.59 -12.80 -5.10
CA HIS A 38 15.38 -11.55 -5.18
C HIS A 38 14.89 -10.41 -4.28
N LEU A 39 13.68 -10.49 -3.73
CA LEU A 39 13.12 -9.46 -2.84
C LEU A 39 12.81 -10.02 -1.44
N PRO A 40 12.74 -9.15 -0.42
CA PRO A 40 12.39 -9.57 0.93
C PRO A 40 10.88 -9.88 1.07
N LEU A 41 10.53 -10.67 2.07
CA LEU A 41 9.13 -11.00 2.40
C LEU A 41 8.26 -9.79 2.77
N GLY A 42 8.87 -8.66 3.13
CA GLY A 42 8.17 -7.45 3.59
C GLY A 42 7.94 -6.40 2.51
N THR A 43 8.09 -6.75 1.23
CA THR A 43 8.08 -5.80 0.10
C THR A 43 6.87 -4.86 0.13
N ASP A 44 5.65 -5.39 0.23
CA ASP A 44 4.41 -4.60 0.26
C ASP A 44 4.39 -3.56 1.38
N GLY A 45 4.80 -3.98 2.58
CA GLY A 45 4.82 -3.14 3.77
C GLY A 45 5.89 -2.05 3.68
N LEU A 46 7.05 -2.39 3.11
CA LEU A 46 8.15 -1.47 2.88
C LEU A 46 7.80 -0.43 1.81
N LEU A 47 7.23 -0.86 0.68
CA LEU A 47 6.84 0.02 -0.41
C LEU A 47 5.68 0.94 -0.03
N SER A 48 4.61 0.40 0.56
CA SER A 48 3.48 1.21 1.02
C SER A 48 3.89 2.27 2.06
N ALA A 49 4.78 1.91 2.99
CA ALA A 49 5.32 2.87 3.97
C ALA A 49 6.18 3.96 3.32
N SER A 50 7.08 3.60 2.40
CA SER A 50 7.92 4.55 1.68
C SER A 50 7.11 5.54 0.85
N VAL A 51 6.14 5.03 0.06
CA VAL A 51 5.25 5.89 -0.74
C VAL A 51 4.40 6.79 0.15
N ALA A 52 3.89 6.27 1.27
CA ALA A 52 3.15 7.08 2.24
C ALA A 52 4.02 8.21 2.82
N ALA A 53 5.30 7.95 3.11
CA ALA A 53 6.21 8.96 3.64
C ALA A 53 6.50 10.08 2.63
N ASP A 54 6.75 9.73 1.37
CA ASP A 54 6.96 10.70 0.30
C ASP A 54 5.72 11.58 0.10
N ALA A 55 4.54 10.96 -0.02
CA ALA A 55 3.28 11.69 -0.15
C ALA A 55 2.96 12.55 1.08
N ALA A 56 3.18 12.03 2.29
CA ALA A 56 2.98 12.76 3.54
C ALA A 56 3.89 13.99 3.65
N ALA A 57 5.14 13.89 3.19
CA ALA A 57 6.05 15.04 3.16
C ALA A 57 5.52 16.18 2.28
N LEU A 58 4.85 15.87 1.17
CA LEU A 58 4.28 16.86 0.25
C LEU A 58 3.05 17.57 0.81
N VAL A 59 2.23 16.88 1.63
CA VAL A 59 0.96 17.43 2.14
C VAL A 59 0.99 17.79 3.64
N GLY A 60 2.16 17.69 4.28
CA GLY A 60 2.30 17.91 5.73
C GLY A 60 1.59 16.85 6.59
N GLY A 61 1.48 15.63 6.06
CA GLY A 61 0.82 14.49 6.70
C GLY A 61 1.62 13.82 7.82
N LEU A 62 1.06 12.72 8.33
CA LEU A 62 1.69 11.79 9.27
C LEU A 62 1.53 10.36 8.77
N VAL A 63 2.53 9.51 8.96
CA VAL A 63 2.50 8.09 8.60
C VAL A 63 2.40 7.24 9.86
N ALA A 64 1.28 6.55 10.03
CA ALA A 64 1.06 5.57 11.09
C ALA A 64 1.93 4.32 10.87
N PRO A 65 2.18 3.51 11.93
CA PRO A 65 2.82 2.21 11.76
C PRO A 65 2.09 1.34 10.73
N THR A 66 2.86 0.71 9.85
CA THR A 66 2.35 -0.18 8.80
C THR A 66 1.66 -1.41 9.39
N LEU A 67 0.53 -1.80 8.80
CA LEU A 67 -0.03 -3.14 9.00
C LEU A 67 0.76 -4.12 8.12
N SER A 68 1.71 -4.82 8.72
CA SER A 68 2.67 -5.69 7.99
C SER A 68 2.16 -7.10 7.70
N TYR A 69 0.96 -7.47 8.16
CA TYR A 69 0.33 -8.75 7.82
C TYR A 69 -1.01 -8.48 7.11
N GLY A 70 -1.14 -8.99 5.89
CA GLY A 70 -2.29 -8.79 5.01
C GLY A 70 -3.10 -10.07 4.81
N TYR A 71 -4.09 -10.01 3.90
CA TYR A 71 -4.91 -11.17 3.55
C TYR A 71 -4.10 -12.24 2.81
N LYS A 72 -4.70 -13.43 2.71
CA LYS A 72 -4.13 -14.62 2.08
C LYS A 72 -3.82 -14.35 0.62
N SER A 73 -2.57 -14.60 0.25
CA SER A 73 -2.07 -14.55 -1.12
C SER A 73 -2.90 -15.44 -2.05
N GLN A 74 -3.23 -14.95 -3.23
CA GLN A 74 -3.96 -15.66 -4.28
C GLN A 74 -3.03 -15.97 -5.47
N PRO A 75 -3.19 -17.14 -6.13
CA PRO A 75 -2.32 -17.54 -7.24
C PRO A 75 -2.11 -16.50 -8.35
N LYS A 76 -3.17 -15.75 -8.68
CA LYS A 76 -3.20 -14.82 -9.81
C LYS A 76 -2.66 -13.41 -9.52
N CYS A 77 -2.31 -13.12 -8.27
CA CYS A 77 -1.84 -11.79 -7.88
C CYS A 77 -0.73 -11.76 -6.82
N GLY A 78 -0.49 -12.85 -6.09
CA GLY A 78 0.63 -12.96 -5.12
C GLY A 78 1.39 -14.30 -5.20
N GLY A 79 1.06 -15.14 -6.18
CA GLY A 79 1.57 -16.52 -6.31
C GLY A 79 0.93 -17.53 -5.35
N GLY A 80 0.16 -17.09 -4.35
CA GLY A 80 -0.69 -17.95 -3.55
C GLY A 80 -0.11 -18.36 -2.19
N GLN A 81 -0.99 -18.73 -1.27
CA GLN A 81 -0.69 -18.96 0.15
C GLN A 81 0.25 -20.13 0.48
N HIS A 82 0.63 -20.94 -0.50
CA HIS A 82 1.37 -22.18 -0.28
C HIS A 82 2.88 -21.99 -0.09
N PHE A 83 3.41 -20.81 -0.43
CA PHE A 83 4.84 -20.51 -0.28
C PHE A 83 5.25 -20.32 1.19
N CYS A 84 6.41 -20.87 1.54
CA CYS A 84 7.00 -20.71 2.87
C CYS A 84 7.39 -19.25 3.12
N GLY A 85 7.13 -18.74 4.33
CA GLY A 85 7.39 -17.35 4.72
C GLY A 85 6.16 -16.45 4.59
N THR A 86 5.31 -16.68 3.57
CA THR A 86 4.02 -15.98 3.45
C THR A 86 3.18 -16.24 4.70
N THR A 87 2.88 -15.17 5.44
CA THR A 87 2.16 -15.22 6.71
C THR A 87 1.02 -14.24 6.65
N SER A 88 -0.18 -14.76 6.43
CA SER A 88 -1.37 -13.92 6.25
C SER A 88 -2.33 -14.04 7.41
N VAL A 89 -3.13 -13.01 7.58
CA VAL A 89 -4.25 -13.02 8.52
C VAL A 89 -5.54 -13.42 7.82
N ASP A 90 -6.48 -13.95 8.59
CA ASP A 90 -7.84 -14.15 8.11
C ASP A 90 -8.53 -12.80 7.83
N ALA A 91 -9.52 -12.82 6.95
CA ALA A 91 -10.31 -11.64 6.58
C ALA A 91 -10.82 -10.87 7.81
N ALA A 92 -11.40 -11.58 8.78
CA ALA A 92 -11.95 -10.99 9.99
C ALA A 92 -10.90 -10.21 10.81
N THR A 93 -9.65 -10.68 10.82
CA THR A 93 -8.55 -10.02 11.53
C THR A 93 -8.16 -8.73 10.83
N LEU A 94 -7.95 -8.75 9.51
CA LEU A 94 -7.60 -7.53 8.75
C LEU A 94 -8.72 -6.48 8.82
N ILE A 95 -9.97 -6.92 8.63
CA ILE A 95 -11.17 -6.07 8.79
C ILE A 95 -11.18 -5.45 10.18
N GLY A 96 -10.97 -6.26 11.22
CA GLY A 96 -10.93 -5.79 12.61
C GLY A 96 -9.83 -4.77 12.87
N SER A 97 -8.61 -5.01 12.38
CA SER A 97 -7.48 -4.07 12.54
C SER A 97 -7.75 -2.71 11.89
N VAL A 98 -8.32 -2.70 10.69
CA VAL A 98 -8.67 -1.45 9.99
C VAL A 98 -9.84 -0.74 10.68
N ARG A 99 -10.87 -1.50 11.08
CA ARG A 99 -12.02 -0.97 11.82
C ARG A 99 -11.60 -0.28 13.11
N ASP A 100 -10.71 -0.90 13.89
CA ASP A 100 -10.21 -0.32 15.13
C ASP A 100 -9.29 0.88 14.87
N ALA A 101 -8.48 0.86 13.82
CA ALA A 101 -7.69 2.03 13.41
C ALA A 101 -8.57 3.24 13.07
N VAL A 102 -9.64 3.04 12.29
CA VAL A 102 -10.62 4.10 11.95
C VAL A 102 -11.24 4.69 13.22
N ARG A 103 -11.69 3.84 14.14
CA ARG A 103 -12.30 4.27 15.42
C ARG A 103 -11.32 5.09 16.27
N GLU A 104 -10.08 4.63 16.40
CA GLU A 104 -9.07 5.29 17.23
C GLU A 104 -8.58 6.60 16.61
N PHE A 105 -8.39 6.67 15.29
CA PHE A 105 -8.06 7.93 14.63
C PHE A 105 -9.20 8.95 14.73
N ALA A 106 -10.46 8.52 14.59
CA ALA A 106 -11.61 9.39 14.86
C ALA A 106 -11.61 9.89 16.32
N ARG A 107 -11.39 9.00 17.29
CA ARG A 107 -11.31 9.35 18.73
C ARG A 107 -10.19 10.36 19.01
N HIS A 108 -9.08 10.29 18.29
CA HIS A 108 -7.98 11.26 18.39
C HIS A 108 -8.33 12.65 17.84
N GLY A 109 -9.42 12.77 17.06
CA GLY A 109 -9.81 14.00 16.38
C GLY A 109 -9.22 14.14 14.97
N ALA A 110 -8.75 13.04 14.36
CA ALA A 110 -8.36 13.05 12.96
C ALA A 110 -9.58 13.27 12.06
N THR A 111 -9.43 14.09 11.03
CA THR A 111 -10.48 14.36 10.03
C THR A 111 -10.19 13.72 8.67
N LYS A 112 -8.95 13.29 8.43
CA LYS A 112 -8.48 12.75 7.15
C LYS A 112 -7.62 11.52 7.41
N LEU A 113 -8.09 10.35 7.00
CA LEU A 113 -7.34 9.09 7.03
C LEU A 113 -7.15 8.59 5.60
N VAL A 114 -5.92 8.25 5.25
CA VAL A 114 -5.53 7.66 3.97
C VAL A 114 -5.10 6.23 4.24
N VAL A 115 -5.90 5.25 3.83
CA VAL A 115 -5.52 3.83 3.89
C VAL A 115 -4.82 3.49 2.59
N LEU A 116 -3.48 3.42 2.64
CA LEU A 116 -2.62 3.19 1.48
C LEU A 116 -2.25 1.71 1.40
N ASN A 117 -2.81 1.03 0.42
CA ASN A 117 -2.63 -0.39 0.20
C ASN A 117 -1.38 -0.69 -0.66
N GLY A 118 -0.59 -1.66 -0.21
CA GLY A 118 0.56 -2.20 -0.91
C GLY A 118 0.45 -3.69 -1.27
N HIS A 119 -0.67 -4.35 -0.94
CA HIS A 119 -0.88 -5.79 -1.22
C HIS A 119 -2.20 -6.00 -1.94
N TYR A 120 -2.21 -6.61 -3.12
CA TYR A 120 -3.39 -6.64 -4.00
C TYR A 120 -4.62 -7.26 -3.31
N GLU A 121 -4.42 -8.32 -2.54
CA GLU A 121 -5.48 -9.12 -1.92
C GLU A 121 -6.20 -8.42 -0.77
N ASN A 122 -5.66 -7.33 -0.25
CA ASN A 122 -6.25 -6.59 0.87
C ASN A 122 -7.52 -5.81 0.47
N GLN A 123 -7.71 -5.49 -0.83
CA GLN A 123 -8.71 -4.51 -1.32
C GLN A 123 -10.08 -4.60 -0.64
N TRP A 124 -10.73 -5.75 -0.74
CA TRP A 124 -12.10 -5.96 -0.23
C TRP A 124 -12.20 -5.88 1.30
N PHE A 125 -11.16 -6.32 2.00
CA PHE A 125 -11.13 -6.35 3.46
C PHE A 125 -10.84 -4.97 4.05
N LEU A 126 -10.08 -4.13 3.33
CA LEU A 126 -9.93 -2.72 3.67
C LEU A 126 -11.25 -1.99 3.52
N ILE A 127 -12.00 -2.23 2.43
CA ILE A 127 -13.33 -1.64 2.21
C ILE A 127 -14.26 -1.96 3.38
N GLU A 128 -14.37 -3.24 3.75
CA GLU A 128 -15.25 -3.68 4.85
C GLU A 128 -14.79 -3.09 6.20
N GLY A 129 -13.48 -3.09 6.50
CA GLY A 129 -12.96 -2.50 7.74
C GLY A 129 -13.25 -1.00 7.85
N ILE A 130 -13.15 -0.27 6.74
CA ILE A 130 -13.46 1.16 6.67
C ILE A 130 -14.95 1.40 6.89
N ASP A 131 -15.84 0.67 6.19
CA ASP A 131 -17.29 0.84 6.32
C ASP A 131 -17.75 0.56 7.76
N LEU A 132 -17.32 -0.57 8.33
CA LEU A 132 -17.64 -0.92 9.72
C LEU A 132 -17.10 0.11 10.71
N GLY A 133 -15.89 0.63 10.48
CA GLY A 133 -15.27 1.65 11.32
C GLY A 133 -16.04 2.98 11.28
N LEU A 134 -16.41 3.45 10.09
CA LEU A 134 -17.21 4.66 9.92
C LEU A 134 -18.62 4.49 10.50
N ARG A 135 -19.23 3.31 10.36
CA ARG A 135 -20.53 2.99 10.97
C ARG A 135 -20.47 3.08 12.49
N ASP A 136 -19.42 2.53 13.11
CA ASP A 136 -19.23 2.58 14.57
C ASP A 136 -19.00 4.00 15.09
N VAL A 137 -18.23 4.79 14.34
CA VAL A 137 -17.92 6.18 14.67
C VAL A 137 -19.16 7.07 14.54
N GLY A 138 -20.06 6.75 13.62
CA GLY A 138 -21.36 7.38 13.46
C GLY A 138 -21.32 8.71 12.69
N ALA A 139 -22.51 9.17 12.27
CA ALA A 139 -22.69 10.30 11.36
C ALA A 139 -22.23 11.68 11.90
N GLY A 140 -21.91 11.78 13.20
CA GLY A 140 -21.41 13.01 13.81
C GLY A 140 -19.91 13.24 13.62
N SER A 141 -19.18 12.25 13.11
CA SER A 141 -17.74 12.38 12.87
C SER A 141 -17.42 13.18 11.63
N GLN A 142 -16.31 13.93 11.70
CA GLN A 142 -15.73 14.64 10.56
C GLN A 142 -14.67 13.80 9.82
N LEU A 143 -14.45 12.56 10.23
CA LEU A 143 -13.45 11.69 9.61
C LEU A 143 -13.91 11.26 8.22
N GLU A 144 -13.16 11.65 7.21
CA GLU A 144 -13.20 11.09 5.87
C GLU A 144 -12.05 10.09 5.70
N VAL A 145 -12.33 8.97 5.02
CA VAL A 145 -11.33 7.94 4.72
C VAL A 145 -11.15 7.82 3.21
N MET A 146 -9.92 8.04 2.74
CA MET A 146 -9.51 7.78 1.37
C MET A 146 -8.76 6.45 1.34
N ARG A 147 -9.29 5.46 0.63
CA ARG A 147 -8.62 4.18 0.41
C ARG A 147 -8.03 4.16 -0.98
N LEU A 148 -6.76 3.79 -1.11
CA LEU A 148 -6.07 3.83 -2.39
C LEU A 148 -4.99 2.75 -2.51
N GLU A 149 -4.64 2.49 -3.76
CA GLU A 149 -3.51 1.68 -4.20
C GLU A 149 -2.50 2.61 -4.83
N TYR A 150 -1.22 2.52 -4.44
CA TYR A 150 -0.24 3.43 -5.04
C TYR A 150 -0.04 3.19 -6.53
N TRP A 151 -0.23 1.96 -7.01
CA TRP A 151 -0.02 1.58 -8.40
C TRP A 151 -1.07 2.17 -9.36
N ASP A 152 -2.29 2.43 -8.90
CA ASP A 152 -3.35 3.05 -9.70
C ASP A 152 -3.03 4.52 -10.07
N PHE A 153 -2.04 5.12 -9.41
CA PHE A 153 -1.57 6.48 -9.67
C PHE A 153 -0.52 6.56 -10.77
N MET A 154 -0.23 5.48 -11.50
CA MET A 154 0.69 5.50 -12.64
C MET A 154 -0.03 5.91 -13.93
N THR A 155 0.59 6.75 -14.74
CA THR A 155 0.06 7.10 -16.08
C THR A 155 0.40 6.01 -17.10
N ALA A 156 -0.40 5.93 -18.16
CA ALA A 156 -0.07 5.11 -19.32
C ALA A 156 1.28 5.48 -19.95
N GLU A 157 1.68 6.77 -19.90
CA GLU A 157 2.98 7.24 -20.38
C GLU A 157 4.12 6.65 -19.56
N THR A 158 4.05 6.74 -18.24
CA THR A 158 5.07 6.14 -17.36
C THR A 158 5.11 4.62 -17.50
N LEU A 159 3.95 3.96 -17.57
CA LEU A 159 3.91 2.52 -17.80
C LEU A 159 4.58 2.15 -19.13
N ALA A 160 4.33 2.89 -20.22
CA ALA A 160 5.00 2.64 -21.50
C ALA A 160 6.52 2.86 -21.42
N HIS A 161 6.99 3.79 -20.59
CA HIS A 161 8.42 4.01 -20.38
C HIS A 161 9.08 2.89 -19.56
N VAL A 162 8.42 2.42 -18.50
CA VAL A 162 8.93 1.36 -17.62
C VAL A 162 8.89 -0.01 -18.31
N PHE A 163 7.88 -0.23 -19.15
CA PHE A 163 7.58 -1.47 -19.86
C PHE A 163 7.63 -1.26 -21.39
N PRO A 164 8.82 -1.06 -21.98
CA PRO A 164 8.94 -0.82 -23.43
C PRO A 164 8.44 -1.99 -24.28
N ASP A 165 8.47 -3.21 -23.72
CA ASP A 165 8.02 -4.44 -24.40
C ASP A 165 6.57 -4.83 -24.07
N GLY A 166 5.84 -3.96 -23.36
CA GLY A 166 4.44 -4.14 -22.99
C GLY A 166 4.21 -4.35 -21.49
N PHE A 167 3.19 -3.69 -20.96
CA PHE A 167 2.79 -3.79 -19.55
C PHE A 167 1.93 -5.04 -19.33
N PRO A 168 2.31 -5.97 -18.43
CA PRO A 168 1.58 -7.23 -18.22
C PRO A 168 0.27 -7.05 -17.43
N GLY A 169 0.03 -5.87 -16.85
CA GLY A 169 -1.11 -5.61 -15.96
C GLY A 169 -0.73 -5.74 -14.49
N PHE A 170 -1.40 -4.98 -13.62
CA PHE A 170 -1.04 -4.89 -12.20
C PHE A 170 -1.15 -6.21 -11.43
N ALA A 171 -2.09 -7.09 -11.80
CA ALA A 171 -2.22 -8.39 -11.14
C ALA A 171 -0.98 -9.29 -11.34
N LEU A 172 -0.26 -9.13 -12.45
CA LEU A 172 0.97 -9.89 -12.70
C LEU A 172 2.23 -9.17 -12.22
N GLU A 173 2.11 -7.94 -11.69
CA GLU A 173 3.24 -7.17 -11.16
C GLU A 173 3.67 -7.61 -9.74
N HIS A 174 3.59 -8.91 -9.45
CA HIS A 174 4.05 -9.51 -8.21
C HIS A 174 5.51 -9.93 -8.30
N ALA A 175 6.36 -9.30 -7.49
CA ALA A 175 7.81 -9.39 -7.52
C ALA A 175 8.43 -9.08 -8.90
N ALA A 176 7.72 -8.30 -9.73
CA ALA A 176 8.07 -7.99 -11.10
C ALA A 176 8.80 -6.63 -11.22
N VAL A 177 8.80 -6.02 -12.40
CA VAL A 177 9.59 -4.80 -12.70
C VAL A 177 9.24 -3.65 -11.77
N MET A 178 7.95 -3.40 -11.51
CA MET A 178 7.49 -2.25 -10.75
C MET A 178 8.00 -2.29 -9.31
N GLU A 179 7.69 -3.37 -8.59
CA GLU A 179 8.08 -3.54 -7.19
C GLU A 179 9.59 -3.66 -7.04
N THR A 180 10.25 -4.44 -7.91
CA THR A 180 11.70 -4.60 -7.86
C THR A 180 12.41 -3.28 -8.11
N SER A 181 11.94 -2.49 -9.09
CA SER A 181 12.51 -1.17 -9.36
C SER A 181 12.28 -0.21 -8.20
N MET A 182 11.08 -0.16 -7.62
CA MET A 182 10.79 0.67 -6.45
C MET A 182 11.59 0.25 -5.22
N MET A 183 11.81 -1.05 -5.02
CA MET A 183 12.67 -1.57 -3.96
C MET A 183 14.14 -1.21 -4.17
N LEU A 184 14.65 -1.20 -5.41
CA LEU A 184 15.99 -0.67 -5.72
C LEU A 184 16.12 0.81 -5.42
N HIS A 185 15.03 1.58 -5.55
CA HIS A 185 15.02 2.99 -5.20
C HIS A 185 15.01 3.22 -3.68
N TYR A 186 14.08 2.57 -2.96
CA TYR A 186 13.86 2.82 -1.53
C TYR A 186 14.77 2.01 -0.61
N HIS A 187 15.01 0.74 -0.94
CA HIS A 187 15.67 -0.24 -0.07
C HIS A 187 16.69 -1.09 -0.86
N PRO A 188 17.67 -0.49 -1.56
CA PRO A 188 18.55 -1.21 -2.49
C PRO A 188 19.34 -2.35 -1.85
N SER A 189 19.66 -2.27 -0.56
CA SER A 189 20.40 -3.31 0.17
C SER A 189 19.60 -4.59 0.39
N LEU A 190 18.27 -4.56 0.18
CA LEU A 190 17.39 -5.72 0.32
C LEU A 190 17.15 -6.45 -1.01
N VAL A 191 17.64 -5.91 -2.12
CA VAL A 191 17.40 -6.47 -3.46
C VAL A 191 18.60 -7.29 -3.93
N ARG A 192 18.32 -8.50 -4.40
CA ARG A 192 19.31 -9.46 -4.91
C ARG A 192 19.12 -9.69 -6.41
N LEU A 193 19.53 -8.71 -7.21
CA LEU A 193 19.39 -8.73 -8.67
C LEU A 193 19.96 -9.99 -9.33
N ASP A 194 20.99 -10.59 -8.74
CA ASP A 194 21.64 -11.83 -9.18
C ASP A 194 20.72 -13.06 -9.07
N LEU A 195 19.61 -12.96 -8.35
CA LEU A 195 18.65 -14.04 -8.13
C LEU A 195 17.37 -13.89 -8.96
N ILE A 196 17.20 -12.82 -9.74
CA ILE A 196 15.98 -12.63 -10.55
C ILE A 196 15.78 -13.83 -11.48
N PRO A 197 14.62 -14.52 -11.41
CA PRO A 197 14.35 -15.65 -12.29
C PRO A 197 14.10 -15.16 -13.72
N ASN A 198 14.49 -15.98 -14.70
CA ASN A 198 14.21 -15.73 -16.10
C ASN A 198 12.91 -16.45 -16.51
N GLU A 199 11.78 -15.91 -16.06
CA GLU A 199 10.44 -16.46 -16.30
C GLU A 199 9.57 -15.40 -16.98
N GLY A 200 8.72 -15.83 -17.92
CA GLY A 200 7.75 -14.95 -18.59
C GLY A 200 6.54 -14.65 -17.71
N PRO A 201 5.57 -13.84 -18.20
CA PRO A 201 4.34 -13.59 -17.48
C PRO A 201 3.56 -14.89 -17.27
N ALA A 202 3.08 -15.10 -16.05
CA ALA A 202 2.19 -16.21 -15.73
C ALA A 202 0.86 -16.05 -16.49
N ASP A 203 0.33 -17.18 -16.96
CA ASP A 203 -0.96 -17.25 -17.64
C ASP A 203 -1.90 -18.14 -16.85
N PHE A 204 -3.12 -17.66 -16.65
CA PHE A 204 -4.11 -18.33 -15.80
C PHE A 204 -5.46 -18.44 -16.52
N PRO A 205 -6.19 -19.55 -16.33
CA PRO A 205 -7.54 -19.65 -16.86
C PRO A 205 -8.49 -18.63 -16.19
N PRO A 206 -9.65 -18.33 -16.82
CA PRO A 206 -10.62 -17.35 -16.31
C PRO A 206 -11.44 -17.87 -15.11
N TYR A 207 -10.89 -18.78 -14.31
CA TYR A 207 -11.48 -19.36 -13.11
C TYR A 207 -10.40 -19.78 -12.11
N ASP A 208 -10.80 -20.04 -10.86
CA ASP A 208 -9.94 -20.50 -9.78
C ASP A 208 -10.43 -21.85 -9.25
N ILE A 209 -9.53 -22.66 -8.71
CA ILE A 209 -9.83 -23.97 -8.12
C ILE A 209 -9.34 -23.97 -6.66
N TYR A 210 -10.08 -24.62 -5.77
CA TYR A 210 -9.72 -24.80 -4.36
C TYR A 210 -9.76 -26.30 -3.98
N PRO A 211 -8.73 -26.86 -3.32
CA PRO A 211 -7.44 -26.25 -2.98
C PRO A 211 -6.70 -25.69 -4.21
N SER A 212 -5.97 -24.60 -4.01
CA SER A 212 -5.30 -23.86 -5.10
C SER A 212 -4.37 -24.77 -5.90
N ARG A 213 -4.40 -24.60 -7.23
CA ARG A 213 -3.51 -25.29 -8.17
C ARG A 213 -2.13 -24.64 -8.12
N THR A 214 -1.28 -25.14 -7.23
CA THR A 214 0.08 -24.61 -7.03
C THR A 214 0.96 -24.82 -8.27
N ASP A 215 0.64 -25.80 -9.10
CA ASP A 215 1.31 -26.10 -10.37
C ASP A 215 1.05 -25.06 -11.47
N TRP A 216 0.07 -24.15 -11.29
CA TRP A 216 -0.19 -23.04 -12.22
C TRP A 216 0.70 -21.83 -11.96
N VAL A 217 1.37 -21.79 -10.80
CA VAL A 217 2.21 -20.66 -10.39
C VAL A 217 3.67 -21.00 -10.70
N PRO A 218 4.46 -20.05 -11.24
CA PRO A 218 5.89 -20.27 -11.44
C PRO A 218 6.58 -20.71 -10.13
N PRO A 219 7.48 -21.70 -10.14
CA PRO A 219 8.13 -22.19 -8.92
C PRO A 219 8.92 -21.14 -8.15
N SER A 220 9.37 -20.08 -8.84
CA SER A 220 10.02 -18.94 -8.21
C SER A 220 9.07 -18.12 -7.34
N GLY A 221 7.76 -18.18 -7.61
CA GLY A 221 6.73 -17.33 -7.02
C GLY A 221 6.55 -15.98 -7.72
N VAL A 222 7.39 -15.63 -8.68
CA VAL A 222 7.30 -14.38 -9.46
C VAL A 222 6.26 -14.54 -10.57
N LEU A 223 5.35 -13.56 -10.75
CA LEU A 223 4.27 -13.65 -11.76
C LEU A 223 4.60 -12.99 -13.10
N SER A 224 5.64 -12.15 -13.15
CA SER A 224 6.15 -11.56 -14.38
C SER A 224 7.63 -11.17 -14.21
N SER A 225 8.38 -11.17 -15.30
CA SER A 225 9.83 -10.94 -15.26
C SER A 225 10.19 -9.61 -14.57
N ALA A 226 11.15 -9.66 -13.65
CA ALA A 226 11.77 -8.48 -13.06
C ALA A 226 13.06 -8.06 -13.79
N LEU A 227 13.40 -8.70 -14.92
CA LEU A 227 14.59 -8.35 -15.69
C LEU A 227 14.46 -6.92 -16.25
N GLY A 228 15.57 -6.17 -16.19
CA GLY A 228 15.57 -4.75 -16.56
C GLY A 228 14.99 -3.82 -15.50
N SER A 229 14.76 -4.31 -14.27
CA SER A 229 14.51 -3.43 -13.12
C SER A 229 15.73 -2.61 -12.76
N ASP A 230 15.52 -1.34 -12.45
CA ASP A 230 16.59 -0.45 -11.98
C ASP A 230 16.05 0.65 -11.06
N ALA A 231 16.97 1.30 -10.32
CA ALA A 231 16.61 2.35 -9.37
C ALA A 231 16.09 3.63 -10.04
N ASN A 232 16.37 3.87 -11.33
CA ASN A 232 15.84 5.04 -12.05
C ASN A 232 14.36 4.86 -12.38
N LYS A 233 13.97 3.67 -12.85
CA LYS A 233 12.55 3.28 -12.97
C LYS A 233 11.85 3.42 -11.63
N GLY A 234 12.46 2.88 -10.57
CA GLY A 234 11.91 2.99 -9.21
C GLY A 234 11.68 4.42 -8.76
N ARG A 235 12.67 5.29 -8.97
CA ARG A 235 12.59 6.72 -8.65
C ARG A 235 11.53 7.44 -9.49
N LEU A 236 11.40 7.11 -10.77
CA LEU A 236 10.38 7.68 -11.65
C LEU A 236 8.98 7.33 -11.13
N LEU A 237 8.74 6.05 -10.85
CA LEU A 237 7.49 5.52 -10.30
C LEU A 237 7.16 6.19 -8.96
N ALA A 238 8.11 6.15 -8.01
CA ALA A 238 7.98 6.75 -6.67
C ALA A 238 7.60 8.24 -6.71
N ASN A 239 8.27 9.02 -7.55
CA ASN A 239 8.01 10.46 -7.69
C ASN A 239 6.61 10.72 -8.27
N GLU A 240 6.21 9.99 -9.30
CA GLU A 240 4.88 10.17 -9.89
C GLU A 240 3.77 9.81 -8.90
N VAL A 241 3.84 8.62 -8.28
CA VAL A 241 2.77 8.16 -7.39
C VAL A 241 2.64 9.06 -6.17
N SER A 242 3.75 9.50 -5.56
CA SER A 242 3.71 10.40 -4.40
C SER A 242 3.13 11.77 -4.74
N GLN A 243 3.49 12.35 -5.90
CA GLN A 243 2.93 13.62 -6.36
C GLN A 243 1.43 13.51 -6.65
N ARG A 244 1.01 12.48 -7.38
CA ARG A 244 -0.40 12.32 -7.76
C ARG A 244 -1.28 11.93 -6.56
N ILE A 245 -0.75 11.17 -5.60
CA ILE A 245 -1.42 10.93 -4.30
C ILE A 245 -1.57 12.24 -3.53
N ALA A 246 -0.53 13.06 -3.43
CA ALA A 246 -0.60 14.36 -2.76
C ALA A 246 -1.64 15.30 -3.40
N GLU A 247 -1.74 15.30 -4.73
CA GLU A 247 -2.79 16.02 -5.45
C GLU A 247 -4.19 15.47 -5.15
N ALA A 248 -4.36 14.15 -5.15
CA ALA A 248 -5.64 13.52 -4.85
C ALA A 248 -6.10 13.83 -3.44
N ILE A 249 -5.20 13.81 -2.45
CA ILE A 249 -5.49 14.21 -1.06
C ILE A 249 -5.95 15.67 -0.99
N SER A 250 -5.26 16.56 -1.71
CA SER A 250 -5.57 17.99 -1.73
C SER A 250 -6.92 18.30 -2.38
N LYS A 251 -7.37 17.47 -3.33
CA LYS A 251 -8.64 17.62 -4.06
C LYS A 251 -9.80 16.82 -3.43
N GLY A 252 -9.50 15.66 -2.84
CA GLY A 252 -10.47 14.63 -2.48
C GLY A 252 -11.06 14.77 -1.08
N PHE A 253 -10.29 15.27 -0.11
CA PHE A 253 -10.83 15.58 1.21
C PHE A 253 -11.54 16.92 1.21
N ARG A 254 -12.69 17.01 1.89
CA ARG A 254 -13.41 18.27 2.03
C ARG A 254 -12.64 19.18 2.99
N THR A 255 -12.61 20.48 2.67
CA THR A 255 -12.10 21.46 3.62
C THR A 255 -12.99 21.42 4.87
N PRO A 256 -12.43 21.29 6.09
CA PRO A 256 -13.22 21.28 7.30
C PRO A 256 -14.09 22.53 7.34
N THR A 257 -15.41 22.34 7.45
CA THR A 257 -16.29 23.48 7.71
C THR A 257 -15.99 23.90 9.15
N LEU A 258 -15.28 25.01 9.32
CA LEU A 258 -15.08 25.60 10.64
C LEU A 258 -16.47 25.82 11.23
N ILE A 259 -16.85 25.00 12.22
CA ILE A 259 -18.03 25.26 13.03
C ILE A 259 -17.72 26.58 13.72
N LYS A 260 -18.31 27.67 13.21
CA LYS A 260 -18.36 28.93 13.94
C LYS A 260 -19.09 28.62 15.23
N ASN A 261 -18.36 28.55 16.34
CA ASN A 261 -18.98 28.59 17.66
C ASN A 261 -19.80 29.88 17.71
N SER A 262 -21.11 29.73 17.55
CA SER A 262 -22.07 30.80 17.73
C SER A 262 -22.17 31.07 19.22
N GLN A 263 -21.50 32.16 19.63
CA GLN A 263 -21.62 32.95 20.87
C GLN A 263 -21.49 32.22 22.21
#